data_AF-H3KE64-F1
#
_entry.id   AF-H3KE64-F1
#
_cell.length_a   1.000
_cell.length_b   1.000
_cell.length_c   1.000
_cell.angle_alpha   90.00
_cell.angle_beta   90.00
_cell.angle_gamma   90.00
#
_symmetry.space_group_name_H-M   'P 1'
#
loop_
_entity.id
_entity.type
_entity.pdbx_description
1 polymer ?
#
loop_
_entity_poly.entity_id
_entity_poly.type
_entity_poly.pdbx_seq_one_letter_code
_entity_poly.pdbx_strand_id
1 'polypeptide(L)'
;MGFTETLDPAMLEDLPHDHRRPMRRADREMTPKEALELLRRTPNAVMATADGEGRPYGVPVTVAFVEGVFYVHGTSAGGRRSSNLTENPFASLTFVVEGGWDAEPYSLFYASVIVDGRARMVTDPEEKTAALFALADVCGRERPHEHKRAYIESMADAVEVWAIEPERISGKRRAPKA
;
A
#
# COMPACT_ATOMS: atom_id res chain seq x y z
N MET A 1 20.68 8.31 2.96
CA MET A 1 19.74 7.47 3.74
C MET A 1 18.45 7.41 2.95
N GLY A 2 18.10 6.23 2.45
CA GLY A 2 16.95 6.06 1.55
C GLY A 2 15.66 5.86 2.33
N PHE A 3 14.56 6.44 1.84
CA PHE A 3 13.19 6.31 2.37
C PHE A 3 12.65 4.86 2.50
N THR A 4 13.44 3.84 2.13
CA THR A 4 13.09 2.41 2.22
C THR A 4 13.76 1.69 3.40
N GLU A 5 14.68 2.34 4.12
CA GLU A 5 15.52 1.71 5.15
C GLU A 5 14.92 1.77 6.57
N THR A 6 13.89 2.57 6.82
CA THR A 6 13.32 2.76 8.18
C THR A 6 12.03 1.97 8.41
N LEU A 7 12.01 0.68 8.05
CA LEU A 7 10.95 -0.22 8.55
C LEU A 7 11.50 -0.97 9.74
N ASP A 8 11.14 -0.52 10.93
CA ASP A 8 11.31 -1.26 12.16
C ASP A 8 10.20 -2.33 12.25
N PRO A 9 10.53 -3.63 12.30
CA PRO A 9 9.57 -4.70 12.51
C PRO A 9 8.67 -4.49 13.73
N ALA A 10 9.15 -3.82 14.78
CA ALA A 10 8.39 -3.53 15.99
C ALA A 10 7.16 -2.66 15.72
N MET A 11 7.17 -1.79 14.69
CA MET A 11 6.02 -0.96 14.34
C MET A 11 4.81 -1.77 13.84
N LEU A 12 5.01 -3.02 13.44
CA LEU A 12 3.92 -3.91 13.04
C LEU A 12 3.50 -4.90 14.13
N GLU A 13 4.34 -5.11 15.13
CA GLU A 13 4.01 -5.98 16.26
C GLU A 13 2.86 -5.39 17.09
N ASP A 14 2.75 -4.05 17.10
CA ASP A 14 1.68 -3.30 17.77
C ASP A 14 0.42 -3.07 16.91
N LEU A 15 0.45 -3.44 15.62
CA LEU A 15 -0.75 -3.30 14.79
C LEU A 15 -1.75 -4.44 15.09
N PRO A 16 -3.01 -4.12 15.40
CA PRO A 16 -3.98 -5.11 15.84
C PRO A 16 -4.17 -6.21 14.79
N HIS A 17 -3.78 -7.43 15.17
CA HIS A 17 -4.21 -8.63 14.46
C HIS A 17 -5.71 -8.78 14.72
N ASP A 18 -6.54 -8.70 13.67
CA ASP A 18 -7.98 -8.85 13.84
C ASP A 18 -8.32 -10.27 14.34
N HIS A 19 -8.57 -10.38 15.64
CA HIS A 19 -9.03 -11.60 16.29
C HIS A 19 -10.47 -11.98 15.91
N ARG A 20 -11.20 -11.14 15.16
CA ARG A 20 -12.62 -11.41 14.80
C ARG A 20 -12.76 -12.40 13.65
N ARG A 21 -11.75 -12.56 12.79
CA ARG A 21 -11.65 -13.65 11.79
C ARG A 21 -10.19 -14.10 11.58
N PRO A 22 -9.72 -15.13 12.30
CA PRO A 22 -8.35 -15.65 12.12
C PRO A 22 -8.14 -16.20 10.71
N MET A 23 -6.88 -16.21 10.25
CA MET A 23 -6.57 -16.76 8.94
C MET A 23 -6.94 -18.24 8.87
N ARG A 24 -7.85 -18.60 7.94
CA ARG A 24 -8.32 -19.99 7.78
C ARG A 24 -7.18 -21.00 7.58
N ARG A 25 -6.06 -20.58 6.97
CA ARG A 25 -4.87 -21.39 6.73
C ARG A 25 -3.70 -20.77 7.48
N ALA A 26 -3.68 -20.95 8.79
CA ALA A 26 -2.62 -20.45 9.67
C ALA A 26 -1.22 -20.98 9.24
N ASP A 27 -1.16 -22.18 8.66
CA ASP A 27 0.06 -22.75 8.06
C ASP A 27 0.62 -21.94 6.87
N ARG A 28 -0.14 -20.97 6.36
CA ARG A 28 0.21 -20.09 5.25
C ARG A 28 0.35 -18.63 5.68
N GLU A 29 0.08 -18.33 6.93
CA GLU A 29 0.20 -16.97 7.47
C GLU A 29 1.69 -16.62 7.58
N MET A 30 2.03 -15.45 7.05
CA MET A 30 3.38 -14.91 7.18
C MET A 30 3.53 -14.20 8.52
N THR A 31 4.75 -14.16 9.03
CA THR A 31 5.10 -13.25 10.12
C THR A 31 5.00 -11.78 9.64
N PRO A 32 4.80 -10.81 10.55
CA PRO A 32 4.79 -9.38 10.20
C PRO A 32 6.06 -8.95 9.45
N LYS A 33 7.23 -9.46 9.89
CA LYS A 33 8.52 -9.19 9.26
C LYS A 33 8.57 -9.68 7.80
N GLU A 34 8.11 -10.90 7.52
CA GLU A 34 8.04 -11.42 6.15
C GLU A 34 7.08 -10.62 5.28
N ALA A 35 5.94 -10.19 5.82
CA ALA A 35 4.98 -9.35 5.11
C ALA A 35 5.59 -8.00 4.71
N LEU A 36 6.33 -7.34 5.61
CA LEU A 36 7.05 -6.09 5.30
C LEU A 36 8.11 -6.26 4.21
N GLU A 37 8.89 -7.33 4.31
CA GLU A 37 9.91 -7.62 3.32
C GLU A 37 9.27 -7.84 1.94
N LEU A 38 8.10 -8.47 1.90
CA LEU A 38 7.33 -8.66 0.68
C LEU A 38 6.81 -7.33 0.10
N LEU A 39 6.30 -6.42 0.94
CA LEU A 39 5.82 -5.10 0.53
C LEU A 39 6.91 -4.27 -0.14
N ARG A 40 8.16 -4.35 0.35
CA ARG A 40 9.32 -3.66 -0.25
C ARG A 40 9.60 -4.09 -1.70
N ARG A 41 9.10 -5.25 -2.13
CA ARG A 41 9.37 -5.83 -3.46
C ARG A 41 8.33 -5.46 -4.51
N THR A 42 7.17 -4.93 -4.10
CA THR A 42 6.13 -4.51 -5.05
C THR A 42 5.63 -3.10 -4.73
N PRO A 43 5.82 -2.15 -5.64
CA PRO A 43 5.28 -0.82 -5.45
C PRO A 43 3.80 -0.69 -5.83
N ASN A 44 3.18 -1.74 -6.37
CA ASN A 44 1.81 -1.67 -6.87
C ASN A 44 0.87 -2.52 -6.03
N ALA A 45 -0.31 -1.96 -5.77
CA ALA A 45 -1.41 -2.61 -5.08
C ALA A 45 -2.73 -2.40 -5.86
N VAL A 46 -3.73 -3.22 -5.55
CA VAL A 46 -5.12 -2.86 -5.79
C VAL A 46 -5.67 -2.24 -4.50
N MET A 47 -6.08 -0.97 -4.57
CA MET A 47 -6.77 -0.29 -3.49
C MET A 47 -8.27 -0.51 -3.62
N ALA A 48 -8.84 -1.22 -2.66
CA ALA A 48 -10.28 -1.36 -2.50
C ALA A 48 -10.81 -0.26 -1.57
N THR A 49 -11.88 0.39 -2.00
CA THR A 49 -12.65 1.40 -1.27
C THR A 49 -14.13 1.09 -1.41
N ALA A 50 -14.99 1.75 -0.64
CA ALA A 50 -16.43 1.70 -0.85
C ALA A 50 -17.03 3.10 -0.70
N ASP A 51 -18.12 3.39 -1.40
CA ASP A 51 -18.90 4.62 -1.18
C ASP A 51 -19.71 4.54 0.13
N GLY A 52 -20.46 5.59 0.46
CA GLY A 52 -21.31 5.65 1.64
C GLY A 52 -22.44 4.61 1.66
N GLU A 53 -22.80 4.00 0.52
CA GLU A 53 -23.76 2.90 0.44
C GLU A 53 -23.07 1.52 0.56
N GLY A 54 -21.74 1.48 0.65
CA GLY A 54 -20.97 0.25 0.74
C GLY A 54 -20.67 -0.41 -0.62
N ARG A 55 -20.83 0.29 -1.75
CA ARG A 55 -20.53 -0.28 -3.07
C ARG A 55 -19.01 -0.34 -3.30
N PRO A 56 -18.44 -1.52 -3.56
CA PRO A 56 -16.99 -1.66 -3.66
C PRO A 56 -16.44 -1.05 -4.94
N TYR A 57 -15.20 -0.58 -4.85
CA TYR A 57 -14.40 -0.11 -5.97
C TYR A 57 -12.93 -0.48 -5.77
N GLY A 58 -12.37 -1.24 -6.70
CA GLY A 58 -10.96 -1.60 -6.74
C GLY A 58 -10.23 -0.80 -7.83
N VAL A 59 -9.14 -0.13 -7.46
CA VAL A 59 -8.31 0.64 -8.38
C VAL A 59 -6.84 0.28 -8.22
N PRO A 60 -6.10 -0.05 -9.30
CA PRO A 60 -4.65 -0.22 -9.22
C PRO A 60 -3.98 1.10 -8.85
N VAL A 61 -3.04 1.05 -7.90
CA VAL A 61 -2.30 2.21 -7.42
C VAL A 61 -0.83 1.87 -7.26
N THR A 62 0.01 2.88 -7.48
CA THR A 62 1.39 2.86 -7.00
C THR A 62 1.42 3.41 -5.58
N VAL A 63 2.16 2.74 -4.71
CA VAL A 63 2.19 2.98 -3.27
C VAL A 63 3.62 3.27 -2.84
N ALA A 64 3.80 4.32 -2.05
CA ALA A 64 5.01 4.52 -1.25
C ALA A 64 4.72 4.17 0.21
N PHE A 65 5.71 3.65 0.93
CA PHE A 65 5.57 3.34 2.35
C PHE A 65 6.68 4.05 3.12
N VAL A 66 6.30 4.97 4.00
CA VAL A 66 7.21 5.86 4.74
C VAL A 66 6.76 5.90 6.20
N GLU A 67 7.65 5.53 7.12
CA GLU A 67 7.44 5.63 8.57
C GLU A 67 6.10 5.03 9.05
N GLY A 68 5.74 3.86 8.52
CA GLY A 68 4.51 3.17 8.91
C GLY A 68 3.25 3.64 8.19
N VAL A 69 3.33 4.61 7.28
CA VAL A 69 2.19 5.15 6.52
C VAL A 69 2.32 4.84 5.03
N PHE A 70 1.24 4.40 4.41
CA PHE A 70 1.18 4.17 2.96
C PHE A 70 0.65 5.42 2.26
N TYR A 71 1.30 5.84 1.18
CA TYR A 71 0.92 7.00 0.39
C TYR A 71 0.57 6.61 -1.03
N VAL A 72 -0.49 7.22 -1.55
CA VAL A 72 -0.93 7.11 -2.94
C VAL A 72 -1.28 8.49 -3.46
N HIS A 73 -1.03 8.75 -4.74
CA HIS A 73 -1.44 10.00 -5.38
C HIS A 73 -2.69 9.80 -6.25
N GLY A 74 -3.34 10.90 -6.58
CA GLY A 74 -4.42 10.96 -7.57
C GLY A 74 -4.51 12.36 -8.17
N THR A 75 -5.47 12.56 -9.06
CA THR A 75 -5.75 13.90 -9.60
C THR A 75 -6.55 14.73 -8.60
N SER A 76 -6.22 16.01 -8.45
CA SER A 76 -7.01 16.97 -7.66
C SER A 76 -8.36 17.32 -8.28
N ALA A 77 -8.61 16.92 -9.54
CA ALA A 77 -9.92 17.03 -10.18
C ALA A 77 -10.97 16.07 -9.56
N GLY A 78 -10.54 15.19 -8.65
CA GLY A 78 -11.38 14.18 -8.03
C GLY A 78 -11.58 12.95 -8.91
N GLY A 79 -12.26 11.97 -8.36
CA GLY A 79 -12.55 10.70 -9.00
C GLY A 79 -13.20 9.74 -8.03
N ARG A 80 -13.67 8.59 -8.53
CA ARG A 80 -14.45 7.64 -7.72
C ARG A 80 -13.75 7.22 -6.43
N ARG A 81 -12.43 6.97 -6.48
CA ARG A 81 -11.63 6.66 -5.29
C ARG A 81 -11.71 7.78 -4.25
N SER A 82 -11.47 9.03 -4.65
CA SER A 82 -11.43 10.19 -3.76
C SER A 82 -12.81 10.51 -3.18
N SER A 83 -13.86 10.37 -4.00
CA SER A 83 -15.25 10.46 -3.55
C SER A 83 -15.57 9.41 -2.50
N ASN A 84 -15.24 8.14 -2.77
CA ASN A 84 -15.41 7.04 -1.82
C ASN A 84 -14.71 7.33 -0.49
N LEU A 85 -13.43 7.74 -0.54
CA LEU A 85 -12.63 8.00 0.67
C LEU A 85 -13.11 9.21 1.48
N THR A 86 -13.80 10.15 0.84
CA THR A 86 -14.42 11.29 1.53
C THR A 86 -15.67 10.87 2.30
N GLU A 87 -16.44 9.92 1.77
CA GLU A 87 -17.65 9.38 2.40
C GLU A 87 -17.35 8.27 3.41
N ASN A 88 -16.30 7.49 3.16
CA ASN A 88 -15.91 6.32 3.91
C ASN A 88 -14.38 6.18 3.91
N PRO A 89 -13.69 6.44 5.03
CA PRO A 89 -12.24 6.48 5.07
C PRO A 89 -11.59 5.08 5.03
N PHE A 90 -12.36 3.99 5.09
CA PHE A 90 -11.78 2.64 5.12
C PHE A 90 -11.27 2.21 3.74
N ALA A 91 -10.03 1.73 3.71
CA ALA A 91 -9.38 1.22 2.50
C ALA A 91 -8.66 -0.09 2.77
N SER A 92 -8.59 -0.94 1.76
CA SER A 92 -7.77 -2.16 1.76
C SER A 92 -6.79 -2.14 0.59
N LEU A 93 -5.50 -2.24 0.86
CA LEU A 93 -4.45 -2.36 -0.16
C LEU A 93 -4.07 -3.83 -0.30
N THR A 94 -4.32 -4.39 -1.48
CA THR A 94 -3.95 -5.77 -1.81
C THR A 94 -2.73 -5.79 -2.72
N PHE A 95 -1.64 -6.36 -2.21
CA PHE A 95 -0.38 -6.55 -2.91
C PHE A 95 -0.26 -8.01 -3.32
N VAL A 96 -0.14 -8.27 -4.63
CA VAL A 96 0.18 -9.61 -5.17
C VAL A 96 1.63 -9.56 -5.64
N VAL A 97 2.50 -10.32 -4.98
CA VAL A 97 3.96 -10.18 -5.16
C VAL A 97 4.54 -11.32 -5.96
N GLU A 98 4.07 -12.53 -5.69
CA GLU A 98 4.49 -13.74 -6.40
C GLU A 98 3.26 -14.53 -6.79
N GLY A 99 3.34 -15.19 -7.94
CA GLY A 99 2.30 -16.03 -8.49
C GLY A 99 2.89 -17.08 -9.42
N GLY A 100 2.30 -18.27 -9.44
CA GLY A 100 2.67 -19.33 -10.37
C GLY A 100 1.71 -20.51 -10.29
N TRP A 101 1.54 -21.24 -11.39
CA TRP A 101 0.66 -22.41 -11.43
C TRP A 101 1.32 -23.62 -10.78
N ASP A 102 0.52 -24.35 -10.01
CA ASP A 102 0.85 -25.66 -9.47
C ASP A 102 -0.14 -26.66 -10.08
N ALA A 103 0.22 -27.18 -11.26
CA ALA A 103 -0.71 -27.88 -12.13
C ALA A 103 -1.22 -29.20 -11.53
N GLU A 104 -0.36 -29.94 -10.82
CA GLU A 104 -0.66 -31.26 -10.28
C GLU A 104 -1.87 -31.22 -9.31
N PRO A 105 -1.90 -30.34 -8.29
CA PRO A 105 -3.08 -30.15 -7.45
C PRO A 105 -4.07 -29.10 -7.97
N TYR A 106 -3.92 -28.60 -9.21
CA TYR A 106 -4.72 -27.49 -9.77
C TYR A 106 -4.75 -26.24 -8.87
N SER A 107 -3.59 -25.84 -8.36
CA SER A 107 -3.45 -24.75 -7.38
C SER A 107 -2.54 -23.64 -7.93
N LEU A 108 -2.36 -22.59 -7.12
CA LEU A 108 -1.39 -21.52 -7.32
C LEU A 108 -0.35 -21.53 -6.20
N PHE A 109 0.89 -21.25 -6.52
CA PHE A 109 1.85 -20.65 -5.60
C PHE A 109 1.60 -19.15 -5.57
N TYR A 110 1.67 -18.56 -4.39
CA TYR A 110 1.45 -17.12 -4.25
C TYR A 110 2.13 -16.57 -3.01
N ALA A 111 2.41 -15.27 -3.07
CA ALA A 111 2.75 -14.45 -1.92
C ALA A 111 1.99 -13.13 -2.04
N SER A 112 1.17 -12.81 -1.06
CA SER A 112 0.36 -11.58 -1.04
C SER A 112 0.32 -10.96 0.34
N VAL A 113 0.16 -9.64 0.39
CA VAL A 113 -0.07 -8.88 1.62
C VAL A 113 -1.34 -8.06 1.45
N ILE A 114 -2.16 -8.03 2.51
CA ILE A 114 -3.32 -7.17 2.62
C ILE A 114 -3.07 -6.19 3.76
N VAL A 115 -3.27 -4.90 3.48
CA VAL A 115 -3.26 -3.83 4.46
C VAL A 115 -4.66 -3.25 4.56
N ASP A 116 -5.29 -3.38 5.71
CA ASP A 116 -6.53 -2.66 6.01
C ASP A 116 -6.18 -1.40 6.80
N GLY A 117 -6.79 -0.27 6.47
CA GLY A 117 -6.46 0.99 7.12
C GLY A 117 -7.46 2.09 6.89
N ARG A 118 -7.16 3.25 7.47
CA ARG A 118 -7.93 4.48 7.26
C ARG A 118 -7.15 5.44 6.38
N ALA A 119 -7.81 5.92 5.34
CA ALA A 119 -7.28 6.93 4.48
C ALA A 119 -7.64 8.33 4.98
N ARG A 120 -6.70 9.27 4.84
CA ARG A 120 -6.93 10.71 4.97
C ARG A 120 -6.28 11.43 3.81
N MET A 121 -6.89 12.53 3.37
CA MET A 121 -6.27 13.42 2.41
C MET A 121 -5.12 14.17 3.10
N VAL A 122 -3.96 14.22 2.45
CA VAL A 122 -2.80 14.97 2.95
C VAL A 122 -2.97 16.44 2.58
N THR A 123 -3.16 17.28 3.58
CA THR A 123 -3.34 18.73 3.43
C THR A 123 -2.13 19.54 3.84
N ASP A 124 -1.24 18.97 4.65
CA ASP A 124 0.02 19.62 5.02
C ASP A 124 0.97 19.64 3.80
N PRO A 125 1.48 20.82 3.40
CA PRO A 125 2.35 20.92 2.23
C PRO A 125 3.67 20.14 2.36
N GLU A 126 4.26 20.10 3.56
CA GLU A 126 5.54 19.43 3.78
C GLU A 126 5.36 17.91 3.69
N GLU A 127 4.32 17.36 4.33
CA GLU A 127 3.92 15.96 4.22
C GLU A 127 3.61 15.59 2.76
N LYS A 128 2.83 16.43 2.06
CA LYS A 128 2.48 16.21 0.65
C LYS A 128 3.72 16.13 -0.22
N THR A 129 4.65 17.07 -0.07
CA THR A 129 5.91 17.08 -0.82
C THR A 129 6.74 15.83 -0.49
N ALA A 130 6.90 15.47 0.77
CA ALA A 130 7.65 14.28 1.18
C ALA A 130 7.05 12.99 0.58
N ALA A 131 5.72 12.84 0.63
CA ALA A 131 5.02 11.71 0.05
C ALA A 131 5.18 11.63 -1.48
N LEU A 132 5.12 12.77 -2.18
CA LEU A 132 5.35 12.82 -3.64
C LEU A 132 6.79 12.45 -4.01
N PHE A 133 7.79 12.87 -3.22
CA PHE A 133 9.16 12.41 -3.41
C PHE A 133 9.30 10.92 -3.19
N ALA A 134 8.68 10.36 -2.15
CA ALA A 134 8.70 8.93 -1.89
C ALA A 134 8.04 8.13 -3.04
N LEU A 135 6.93 8.63 -3.60
CA LEU A 135 6.27 8.08 -4.78
C LEU A 135 7.12 8.22 -6.05
N ALA A 136 7.85 9.32 -6.23
CA ALA A 136 8.77 9.48 -7.36
C ALA A 136 9.96 8.50 -7.26
N ASP A 137 10.46 8.26 -6.06
CA ASP A 137 11.55 7.31 -5.79
C ASP A 137 11.16 5.85 -6.06
N VAL A 138 9.87 5.54 -6.11
CA VAL A 138 9.39 4.21 -6.46
C VAL A 138 9.71 3.85 -7.92
N CYS A 139 9.56 4.80 -8.85
CA CYS A 139 9.74 4.55 -10.29
C CYS A 139 10.98 5.21 -10.89
N GLY A 140 11.57 6.20 -10.23
CA GLY A 140 12.69 6.99 -10.76
C GLY A 140 13.73 7.33 -9.70
N ARG A 141 14.05 6.38 -8.82
CA ARG A 141 15.04 6.55 -7.74
C ARG A 141 16.35 7.15 -8.25
N GLU A 142 16.82 6.65 -9.38
CA GLU A 142 18.08 7.04 -10.03
C GLU A 142 18.06 8.44 -10.65
N ARG A 143 16.87 9.06 -10.76
CA ARG A 143 16.75 10.42 -11.30
C ARG A 143 17.31 11.46 -10.32
N PRO A 144 17.99 12.51 -10.83
CA PRO A 144 18.50 13.58 -9.99
C PRO A 144 17.42 14.20 -9.10
N HIS A 145 17.78 14.51 -7.86
CA HIS A 145 16.85 15.11 -6.89
C HIS A 145 16.21 16.40 -7.42
N GLU A 146 17.00 17.27 -8.05
CA GLU A 146 16.51 18.53 -8.63
C GLU A 146 15.49 18.32 -9.75
N HIS A 147 15.63 17.26 -10.55
CA HIS A 147 14.67 16.93 -11.58
C HIS A 147 13.33 16.50 -10.98
N LYS A 148 13.35 15.64 -9.95
CA LYS A 148 12.15 15.24 -9.21
C LYS A 148 11.48 16.43 -8.55
N ARG A 149 12.26 17.31 -7.90
CA ARG A 149 11.79 18.55 -7.28
C ARG A 149 11.01 19.41 -8.27
N ALA A 150 11.63 19.76 -9.40
CA ALA A 150 11.01 20.64 -10.39
C ALA A 150 9.68 20.07 -10.93
N TYR A 151 9.63 18.75 -11.18
CA TYR A 151 8.42 18.09 -11.64
C TYR A 151 7.30 18.09 -10.59
N ILE A 152 7.63 17.73 -9.34
CA ILE A 152 6.69 17.72 -8.21
C ILE A 152 6.11 19.12 -7.98
N GLU A 153 6.97 20.14 -7.95
CA GLU A 153 6.55 21.54 -7.79
C GLU A 153 5.64 21.99 -8.94
N SER A 154 5.92 21.60 -10.20
CA SER A 154 5.07 21.95 -11.34
C SER A 154 3.68 21.30 -11.34
N MET A 155 3.51 20.19 -10.60
CA MET A 155 2.28 19.40 -10.57
C MET A 155 1.55 19.47 -9.23
N ALA A 156 2.08 20.22 -8.25
CA ALA A 156 1.62 20.19 -6.87
C ALA A 156 0.11 20.50 -6.72
N ASP A 157 -0.43 21.41 -7.54
CA ASP A 157 -1.85 21.79 -7.50
C ASP A 157 -2.76 20.82 -8.26
N ALA A 158 -2.21 20.07 -9.24
CA ALA A 158 -2.95 19.12 -10.07
C ALA A 158 -3.06 17.72 -9.44
N VAL A 159 -2.34 17.50 -8.34
CA VAL A 159 -2.21 16.20 -7.68
C VAL A 159 -2.71 16.29 -6.24
N GLU A 160 -3.48 15.30 -5.82
CA GLU A 160 -3.81 15.05 -4.43
C GLU A 160 -3.01 13.85 -3.91
N VAL A 161 -2.80 13.79 -2.61
CA VAL A 161 -2.15 12.67 -1.95
C VAL A 161 -3.06 12.17 -0.84
N TRP A 162 -3.13 10.84 -0.70
CA TRP A 162 -3.84 10.19 0.39
C TRP A 162 -2.83 9.36 1.19
N ALA A 163 -2.85 9.56 2.50
CA ALA A 163 -2.15 8.74 3.49
C ALA A 163 -3.11 7.65 3.96
N ILE A 164 -2.64 6.41 4.05
CA ILE A 164 -3.37 5.27 4.61
C ILE A 164 -2.61 4.80 5.83
N GLU A 165 -3.22 5.01 6.99
CA GLU A 165 -2.74 4.54 8.28
C GLU A 165 -3.17 3.08 8.44
N PRO A 166 -2.22 2.12 8.52
CA PRO A 166 -2.55 0.72 8.60
C PRO A 166 -3.17 0.42 9.97
N GLU A 167 -4.36 -0.16 9.97
CA GLU A 167 -4.97 -0.77 11.15
C GLU A 167 -4.60 -2.26 11.26
N ARG A 168 -4.35 -2.91 10.11
CA ARG A 168 -3.95 -4.32 10.06
C ARG A 168 -3.07 -4.58 8.85
N ILE A 169 -2.03 -5.39 9.03
CA ILE A 169 -1.24 -5.97 7.94
C ILE A 169 -1.27 -7.48 8.08
N SER A 170 -1.60 -8.20 7.00
CA SER A 170 -1.56 -9.66 6.98
C SER A 170 -0.93 -10.18 5.70
N GLY A 171 0.03 -11.09 5.84
CA GLY A 171 0.70 -11.74 4.73
C GLY A 171 0.28 -13.20 4.60
N LYS A 172 0.19 -13.70 3.38
CA LYS A 172 -0.14 -15.10 3.11
C LYS A 172 0.71 -15.68 1.99
N ARG A 173 1.32 -16.83 2.24
CA ARG A 173 2.16 -17.54 1.27
C ARG A 173 1.71 -18.97 1.04
N ARG A 174 1.85 -19.42 -0.21
CA ARG A 174 2.01 -20.84 -0.53
C ARG A 174 3.23 -20.99 -1.44
N ALA A 175 4.30 -21.58 -0.92
CA ALA A 175 5.52 -21.85 -1.67
C ALA A 175 5.48 -23.23 -2.36
N PRO A 176 6.30 -23.44 -3.40
CA PRO A 176 6.62 -24.78 -3.91
C PRO A 176 7.15 -25.68 -2.79
N LYS A 177 6.84 -26.98 -2.87
CA LYS A 177 7.56 -27.96 -2.05
C LYS A 177 8.98 -28.07 -2.63
N ALA A 178 9.98 -27.97 -1.76
CA ALA A 178 11.37 -28.24 -2.10
C ALA A 178 11.58 -29.71 -2.49
#